data_AF-A0A7Y2Z1X6-F1
#
_entry.id   AF-A0A7Y2Z1X6-F1
#
_cell.length_a   1.000
_cell.length_b   1.000
_cell.length_c   1.000
_cell.angle_alpha   90.00
_cell.angle_beta   90.00
_cell.angle_gamma   90.00
#
_symmetry.space_group_name_H-M   'P 1'
#
loop_
_entity.id
_entity.type
_entity.pdbx_description
1 polymer ?
#
loop_
_entity_poly.entity_id
_entity_poly.type
_entity_poly.pdbx_seq_one_letter_code
_entity_poly.pdbx_strand_id
1 'polypeptide(L)'
;MVSAKVFFTSAAIALVMGFGFGAPLAAQDLSDNETCLECHEDADRAAPSDPNMVQVHNPEGGFFAEAHEMWSCTDCHDYITEIPHPDEMVAADNQVDCTNCHDETPTK
;
A
#
# COMPACT_ATOMS: atom_id res chain seq x y z
N MET A 1 -7.63 -76.91 15.54
CA MET A 1 -7.76 -76.68 14.09
C MET A 1 -7.50 -75.20 13.83
N VAL A 2 -6.89 -74.93 12.69
CA VAL A 2 -6.03 -73.79 12.38
C VAL A 2 -6.82 -72.51 12.04
N SER A 3 -6.27 -71.37 12.50
CA SER A 3 -6.34 -70.01 11.94
C SER A 3 -7.66 -69.25 11.79
N ALA A 4 -7.65 -68.03 12.31
CA ALA A 4 -7.68 -66.84 11.45
C ALA A 4 -6.94 -65.69 12.14
N LYS A 5 -5.66 -65.51 11.79
CA LYS A 5 -4.90 -64.29 12.08
C LYS A 5 -5.63 -63.13 11.39
N VAL A 6 -6.14 -62.18 12.16
CA VAL A 6 -6.58 -60.87 11.64
C VAL A 6 -5.33 -60.16 11.12
N PHE A 7 -5.14 -60.26 9.81
CA PHE A 7 -4.12 -59.50 9.11
C PHE A 7 -4.51 -58.04 9.16
N PHE A 8 -3.69 -57.24 9.85
CA PHE A 8 -3.58 -55.81 9.65
C PHE A 8 -3.22 -55.56 8.17
N THR A 9 -4.22 -55.34 7.33
CA THR A 9 -4.01 -54.79 5.98
C THR A 9 -4.42 -53.32 6.01
N SER A 10 -3.38 -52.50 6.05
CA SER A 10 -3.37 -51.08 5.73
C SER A 10 -4.26 -50.77 4.51
N ALA A 11 -5.24 -49.89 4.66
CA ALA A 11 -5.75 -49.10 3.54
C ALA A 11 -6.63 -47.94 4.04
N ALA A 12 -6.20 -46.74 3.68
CA ALA A 12 -7.01 -45.53 3.55
C ALA A 12 -7.55 -44.88 4.83
N ILE A 13 -6.63 -44.34 5.65
CA ILE A 13 -6.91 -43.05 6.28
C ILE A 13 -6.74 -42.02 5.17
N ALA A 14 -7.85 -41.66 4.52
CA ALA A 14 -7.87 -40.62 3.51
C ALA A 14 -7.53 -39.28 4.18
N LEU A 15 -6.32 -38.82 3.87
CA LEU A 15 -5.69 -37.59 4.29
C LEU A 15 -6.50 -36.40 3.74
N VAL A 16 -7.52 -35.94 4.46
CA VAL A 16 -8.13 -34.62 4.23
C VAL A 16 -7.26 -33.59 4.97
N MET A 17 -6.04 -33.39 4.50
CA MET A 17 -5.19 -32.28 4.93
C MET A 17 -5.12 -31.26 3.80
N GLY A 18 -5.76 -30.12 4.05
CA GLY A 18 -5.28 -28.82 3.60
C GLY A 18 -5.38 -28.53 2.11
N PHE A 19 -6.60 -28.35 1.59
CA PHE A 19 -6.80 -27.27 0.62
C PHE A 19 -6.80 -25.95 1.39
N GLY A 20 -5.61 -25.54 1.85
CA GLY A 20 -5.36 -24.16 2.20
C GLY A 20 -5.49 -23.38 0.90
N PHE A 21 -6.58 -22.62 0.77
CA PHE A 21 -6.74 -21.61 -0.26
C PHE A 21 -5.58 -20.62 -0.12
N GLY A 22 -4.49 -20.86 -0.84
CA GLY A 22 -3.53 -19.82 -1.17
C GLY A 22 -4.23 -18.92 -2.19
N ALA A 23 -5.06 -17.99 -1.71
CA ALA A 23 -5.45 -16.87 -2.55
C ALA A 23 -4.15 -16.25 -3.08
N PRO A 24 -4.04 -15.98 -4.40
CA PRO A 24 -2.90 -15.22 -4.87
C PRO A 24 -2.90 -13.91 -4.08
N LEU A 25 -1.76 -13.59 -3.45
CA LEU A 25 -1.46 -12.23 -3.02
C LEU A 25 -1.49 -11.43 -4.32
N ALA A 26 -2.66 -10.86 -4.65
CA ALA A 26 -2.77 -9.91 -5.74
C ALA A 26 -1.76 -8.81 -5.43
N ALA A 27 -0.89 -8.49 -6.39
CA ALA A 27 -0.07 -7.30 -6.28
C ALA A 27 -1.03 -6.13 -6.03
N GLN A 28 -0.82 -5.37 -4.97
CA GLN A 28 -1.69 -4.24 -4.67
C GLN A 28 -1.56 -3.20 -5.78
N ASP A 29 -2.69 -2.67 -6.22
CA ASP A 29 -2.73 -1.64 -7.25
C ASP A 29 -2.36 -0.30 -6.61
N LEU A 30 -1.13 0.13 -6.85
CA LEU A 30 -0.61 1.42 -6.35
C LEU A 30 -1.19 2.63 -7.09
N SER A 31 -1.97 2.42 -8.16
CA SER A 31 -2.65 3.52 -8.86
C SER A 31 -3.99 3.90 -8.22
N ASP A 32 -4.54 3.04 -7.34
CA ASP A 32 -5.75 3.32 -6.57
C ASP A 32 -5.40 4.03 -5.26
N ASN A 33 -5.96 5.22 -5.06
CA ASN A 33 -5.74 6.03 -3.86
C ASN A 33 -6.28 5.34 -2.60
N GLU A 34 -7.34 4.54 -2.72
CA GLU A 34 -7.91 3.83 -1.57
C GLU A 34 -6.89 2.88 -0.95
N THR A 35 -6.04 2.25 -1.76
CA THR A 35 -4.92 1.39 -1.28
C THR A 35 -4.00 2.14 -0.32
N CYS A 36 -3.73 3.43 -0.58
CA CYS A 36 -2.90 4.26 0.29
C CYS A 36 -3.66 4.66 1.57
N LEU A 37 -4.94 5.00 1.42
CA LEU A 37 -5.79 5.49 2.51
C LEU A 37 -6.12 4.42 3.54
N GLU A 38 -6.05 3.12 3.19
CA GLU A 38 -6.18 2.01 4.16
C GLU A 38 -5.25 2.18 5.40
N CYS A 39 -4.11 2.85 5.23
CA CYS A 39 -3.18 3.18 6.31
C CYS A 39 -3.04 4.69 6.60
N HIS A 40 -3.33 5.56 5.62
CA HIS A 40 -3.08 7.00 5.69
C HIS A 40 -4.35 7.88 5.77
N GLU A 41 -5.54 7.31 5.93
CA GLU A 41 -6.79 8.07 6.12
C GLU A 41 -6.65 9.12 7.23
N ASP A 42 -6.16 8.68 8.39
CA ASP A 42 -5.99 9.50 9.62
C ASP A 42 -4.67 10.28 9.68
N ALA A 43 -3.87 10.32 8.60
CA ALA A 43 -2.62 11.05 8.60
C ALA A 43 -2.86 12.56 8.80
N ASP A 44 -2.07 13.18 9.69
CA ASP A 44 -2.13 14.61 9.91
C ASP A 44 -1.69 15.37 8.64
N ARG A 45 -2.54 16.28 8.18
CA ARG A 45 -2.33 17.13 7.01
C ARG A 45 -2.14 18.59 7.41
N ALA A 46 -1.64 18.82 8.63
CA ALA A 46 -1.24 20.13 9.11
C ALA A 46 -0.21 20.79 8.20
N ALA A 47 -0.11 22.12 8.32
CA ALA A 47 0.88 22.88 7.58
C ALA A 47 2.30 22.35 7.86
N PRO A 48 3.18 22.28 6.84
CA PRO A 48 4.57 21.89 7.03
C PRO A 48 5.26 22.74 8.10
N SER A 49 6.13 22.12 8.90
CA SER A 49 6.94 22.83 9.91
C SER A 49 7.92 23.81 9.27
N ASP A 50 8.39 23.51 8.05
CA ASP A 50 9.16 24.46 7.24
C ASP A 50 8.20 25.46 6.57
N PRO A 51 8.29 26.76 6.88
CA PRO A 51 7.44 27.77 6.24
C PRO A 51 7.65 27.88 4.73
N ASN A 52 8.80 27.47 4.19
CA ASN A 52 9.10 27.52 2.76
C ASN A 52 8.47 26.34 1.98
N MET A 53 8.06 25.28 2.66
CA MET A 53 7.37 24.16 2.03
C MET A 53 5.90 24.50 1.80
N VAL A 54 5.43 24.32 0.57
CA VAL A 54 4.02 24.52 0.19
C VAL A 54 3.16 23.44 0.83
N GLN A 55 2.02 23.84 1.37
CA GLN A 55 1.00 22.90 1.84
C GLN A 55 0.09 22.55 0.67
N VAL A 56 0.15 21.30 0.20
CA VAL A 56 -0.62 20.82 -0.95
C VAL A 56 -1.99 20.29 -0.52
N HIS A 57 -2.00 19.46 0.54
CA HIS A 57 -3.23 18.91 1.11
C HIS A 57 -3.89 19.87 2.10
N ASN A 58 -5.22 19.92 2.05
CA ASN A 58 -5.99 20.62 3.06
C ASN A 58 -6.19 19.72 4.31
N PRO A 59 -6.51 20.29 5.48
CA PRO A 59 -6.75 19.50 6.70
C PRO A 59 -7.95 18.54 6.64
N GLU A 60 -8.84 18.68 5.65
CA GLU A 60 -10.02 17.83 5.47
C GLU A 60 -9.71 16.56 4.64
N GLY A 61 -8.48 16.39 4.15
CA GLY A 61 -8.08 15.21 3.38
C GLY A 61 -7.93 15.44 1.88
N GLY A 62 -8.38 16.59 1.36
CA GLY A 62 -8.32 16.94 -0.06
C GLY A 62 -7.10 17.79 -0.41
N PHE A 63 -7.25 18.63 -1.45
CA PHE A 63 -6.22 19.56 -1.93
C PHE A 63 -6.67 21.01 -1.76
N PHE A 64 -5.73 21.95 -1.69
CA PHE A 64 -6.06 23.39 -1.78
C PHE A 64 -6.31 23.85 -3.22
N ALA A 65 -5.68 23.18 -4.19
CA ALA A 65 -5.88 23.45 -5.61
C ALA A 65 -6.68 22.30 -6.22
N GLU A 66 -7.87 22.61 -6.76
CA GLU A 66 -8.78 21.63 -7.39
C GLU A 66 -8.11 20.85 -8.53
N ALA A 67 -7.16 21.48 -9.23
CA ALA A 67 -6.38 20.84 -10.30
C ALA A 67 -5.56 19.63 -9.83
N HIS A 68 -5.34 19.46 -8.52
CA HIS A 68 -4.66 18.29 -7.98
C HIS A 68 -5.61 17.13 -7.61
N GLU A 69 -6.92 17.36 -7.56
CA GLU A 69 -7.90 16.30 -7.25
C GLU A 69 -7.97 15.21 -8.33
N MET A 70 -7.49 15.52 -9.54
CA MET A 70 -7.44 14.57 -10.65
C MET A 70 -6.24 13.62 -10.60
N TRP A 71 -5.28 13.85 -9.72
CA TRP A 71 -4.05 13.06 -9.61
C TRP A 71 -4.15 12.02 -8.49
N SER A 72 -3.52 10.87 -8.71
CA SER A 72 -3.34 9.83 -7.71
C SER A 72 -2.19 10.15 -6.77
N CYS A 73 -2.17 9.54 -5.59
CA CYS A 73 -1.09 9.67 -4.59
C CYS A 73 0.29 9.46 -5.22
N THR A 74 0.40 8.44 -6.07
CA THR A 74 1.65 8.01 -6.73
C THR A 74 2.06 8.88 -7.92
N ASP A 75 1.21 9.79 -8.39
CA ASP A 75 1.62 10.77 -9.41
C ASP A 75 2.61 11.80 -8.83
N CYS A 76 2.54 12.05 -7.52
CA CYS A 76 3.48 12.88 -6.77
C CYS A 76 4.47 12.04 -5.96
N HIS A 77 4.01 10.95 -5.34
CA HIS A 77 4.82 10.02 -4.55
C HIS A 77 5.32 8.86 -5.42
N ASP A 78 5.96 9.19 -6.54
CA ASP A 78 6.42 8.24 -7.57
C ASP A 78 7.53 7.29 -7.10
N TYR A 79 8.15 7.61 -5.96
CA TYR A 79 9.18 6.81 -5.30
C TYR A 79 8.61 5.61 -4.51
N ILE A 80 7.29 5.52 -4.33
CA ILE A 80 6.65 4.39 -3.64
C ILE A 80 6.47 3.22 -4.59
N THR A 81 7.21 2.13 -4.37
CA THR A 81 7.18 0.93 -5.24
C THR A 81 6.62 -0.31 -4.58
N GLU A 82 6.35 -0.29 -3.27
CA GLU A 82 5.84 -1.42 -2.51
C GLU A 82 5.02 -0.96 -1.31
N ILE A 83 4.07 -1.80 -0.88
CA ILE A 83 3.27 -1.59 0.35
C ILE A 83 3.30 -2.91 1.16
N PRO A 84 3.49 -2.86 2.49
CA PRO A 84 3.81 -1.66 3.29
C PRO A 84 5.21 -1.13 2.93
N HIS A 85 5.33 0.18 2.75
CA HIS A 85 6.60 0.84 2.43
C HIS A 85 7.41 1.13 3.70
N PRO A 86 8.76 1.13 3.64
CA PRO A 86 9.60 1.55 4.75
C PRO A 86 9.31 3.00 5.18
N ASP A 87 9.27 3.28 6.49
CA ASP A 87 9.10 4.65 7.03
C ASP A 87 10.21 5.61 6.56
N GLU A 88 11.39 5.05 6.28
CA GLU A 88 12.56 5.75 5.74
C GLU A 88 12.30 6.37 4.36
N MET A 89 11.25 5.92 3.66
CA MET A 89 10.82 6.50 2.39
C MET A 89 10.30 7.94 2.53
N VAL A 90 10.05 8.44 3.75
CA VAL A 90 9.72 9.85 4.06
C VAL A 90 10.98 10.69 4.33
N ALA A 91 12.18 10.16 4.08
CA ALA A 91 13.42 10.91 4.26
C ALA A 91 13.49 12.16 3.36
N ALA A 92 14.32 13.13 3.74
CA ALA A 92 14.52 14.39 3.01
C ALA A 92 14.93 14.20 1.54
N ASP A 93 15.43 13.03 1.18
CA ASP A 93 15.85 12.68 -0.18
C ASP A 93 14.66 12.22 -1.07
N ASN A 94 13.49 11.96 -0.50
CA ASN A 94 12.27 11.51 -1.21
C ASN A 94 11.16 12.57 -1.16
N GLN A 95 11.52 13.81 -1.47
CA GLN A 95 10.56 14.90 -1.61
C GLN A 95 9.87 14.82 -2.97
N VAL A 96 8.59 15.20 -3.01
CA VAL A 96 7.83 15.35 -4.26
C VAL A 96 8.50 16.38 -5.17
N ASP A 97 8.78 15.99 -6.41
CA ASP A 97 9.30 16.90 -7.43
C ASP A 97 8.14 17.59 -8.17
N CYS A 98 7.89 18.85 -7.81
CA CYS A 98 6.85 19.65 -8.46
C CYS A 98 7.16 19.97 -9.93
N THR A 99 8.43 19.86 -10.35
CA THR A 99 8.87 20.28 -11.69
C THR A 99 8.48 19.30 -12.80
N ASN A 100 7.93 18.15 -12.42
CA ASN A 100 7.29 17.22 -13.37
C ASN A 100 6.08 17.84 -14.08
N CYS A 101 5.39 18.79 -13.43
CA CYS A 101 4.19 19.44 -13.95
C CYS A 101 4.27 20.97 -13.96
N HIS A 102 5.16 21.57 -13.16
CA HIS A 102 5.35 23.02 -13.07
C HIS A 102 6.70 23.44 -13.64
N ASP A 103 6.78 24.58 -14.31
CA ASP A 103 8.05 25.10 -14.86
C ASP A 103 9.10 25.39 -13.76
N GLU A 104 8.64 25.68 -12.54
CA GLU A 104 9.45 25.86 -11.33
C GLU A 104 8.67 25.39 -10.10
N THR A 105 9.36 25.12 -8.99
CA THR A 105 8.70 24.74 -7.73
C THR A 105 7.82 25.89 -7.24
N PRO A 106 6.49 25.68 -7.09
CA PRO A 106 5.60 26.71 -6.58
C PRO A 106 6.00 27.15 -5.17
N THR A 107 5.82 28.43 -4.87
CA THR A 107 6.01 29.00 -3.52
C THR A 107 4.65 29.36 -2.90
N LYS A 108 4.63 29.55 -1.57
CA LYS A 108 3.47 30.10 -0.86
C LYS A 108 3.15 31.54 -1.28
#